data_AF-A0A0T5VP86-F1
#
_entry.id   AF-A0A0T5VP86-F1
#
_cell.length_a   1.000
_cell.length_b   1.000
_cell.length_c   1.000
_cell.angle_alpha   90.00
_cell.angle_beta   90.00
_cell.angle_gamma   90.00
#
_symmetry.space_group_name_H-M   'P 1'
#
loop_
_entity.id
_entity.type
_entity.pdbx_description
1 polymer ?
#
loop_
_entity_poly.entity_id
_entity_poly.type
_entity_poly.pdbx_seq_one_letter_code
_entity_poly.pdbx_strand_id
1 'polypeptide(L)'
;MTKREEYNLFFKKSIDDGYTEYGCYTSYTIGDNQTYERLAAKLTLMHRVECEGLIESIIAAQSNKYYEQYFAIDSDSASDDDGIEIAPPNVIIDGKLIISFTDMIQILDEWIDFINK
;
A
#
# COMPACT_ATOMS: atom_id res chain seq x y z
N MET A 1 -7.93 12.99 11.43
CA MET A 1 -7.85 11.53 11.32
C MET A 1 -6.82 11.25 10.25
N THR A 2 -5.89 10.34 10.51
CA THR A 2 -4.91 9.89 9.52
C THR A 2 -5.60 8.99 8.51
N LYS A 3 -5.07 8.90 7.30
CA LYS A 3 -5.67 8.07 6.25
C LYS A 3 -5.62 6.59 6.65
N ARG A 4 -4.54 6.14 7.29
CA ARG A 4 -4.48 4.78 7.86
C ARG A 4 -5.60 4.51 8.88
N GLU A 5 -6.04 5.49 9.67
CA GLU A 5 -7.17 5.33 10.59
C GLU A 5 -8.50 5.18 9.85
N GLU A 6 -8.72 5.92 8.77
CA GLU A 6 -9.92 5.79 7.92
C GLU A 6 -10.02 4.40 7.27
N TYR A 7 -8.86 3.81 6.95
CA TYR A 7 -8.73 2.47 6.36
C TYR A 7 -8.52 1.36 7.41
N ASN A 8 -8.71 1.65 8.70
CA ASN A 8 -8.51 0.68 9.81
C ASN A 8 -7.15 -0.05 9.75
N LEU A 9 -6.10 0.65 9.32
CA LEU A 9 -4.74 0.18 9.21
C LEU A 9 -3.92 0.52 10.46
N PHE A 10 -3.20 -0.46 10.94
CA PHE A 10 -2.32 -0.36 12.09
C PHE A 10 -0.90 -0.69 11.70
N PHE A 11 0.02 0.21 12.03
CA PHE A 11 1.44 0.03 11.76
C PHE A 11 2.15 -0.43 13.03
N LYS A 12 3.00 -1.45 12.91
CA LYS A 12 3.78 -2.01 14.02
C LYS A 12 5.23 -2.21 13.62
N LYS A 13 6.09 -1.90 14.58
CA LYS A 13 7.53 -2.13 14.53
C LYS A 13 7.82 -3.22 15.57
N SER A 14 8.45 -4.31 15.14
CA SER A 14 8.98 -5.36 16.02
C SER A 14 10.49 -5.40 15.91
N ILE A 15 11.14 -5.73 17.02
CA ILE A 15 12.57 -5.98 17.06
C ILE A 15 12.72 -7.40 17.57
N ASP A 16 13.27 -8.29 16.74
CA ASP A 16 13.53 -9.69 17.07
C ASP A 16 14.97 -10.05 16.72
N ASP A 17 15.74 -10.55 17.69
CA ASP A 17 17.17 -10.87 17.56
C ASP A 17 18.04 -9.80 16.87
N GLY A 18 17.71 -8.52 17.07
CA GLY A 18 18.44 -7.38 16.48
C GLY A 18 17.99 -7.01 15.06
N TYR A 19 17.05 -7.74 14.48
CA TYR A 19 16.37 -7.40 13.23
C TYR A 19 15.16 -6.52 13.54
N THR A 20 15.01 -5.44 12.77
CA THR A 20 13.82 -4.58 12.83
C THR A 20 12.89 -4.98 11.71
N GLU A 21 11.66 -5.35 12.07
CA GLU A 21 10.59 -5.66 11.14
C GLU A 21 9.49 -4.61 11.25
N TYR A 22 8.94 -4.22 10.11
CA TYR A 22 7.80 -3.33 10.00
C TYR A 22 6.64 -4.11 9.40
N GLY A 23 5.46 -3.99 10.01
CA GLY A 23 4.26 -4.67 9.54
C GLY A 23 3.05 -3.74 9.56
N CYS A 24 2.12 -3.99 8.64
CA CYS A 24 0.81 -3.38 8.60
C CYS A 24 -0.27 -4.46 8.77
N TYR A 25 -1.30 -4.16 9.58
CA TYR A 25 -2.41 -5.08 9.85
C TYR A 25 -3.73 -4.32 9.94
N THR A 26 -4.83 -5.05 9.78
CA THR A 26 -6.19 -4.54 10.00
C THR A 26 -6.78 -5.15 11.27
N SER A 27 -7.61 -4.40 11.99
CA SER A 27 -8.43 -5.00 13.05
C SER A 27 -9.69 -5.60 12.44
N TYR A 28 -9.90 -6.90 12.63
CA TYR A 28 -11.16 -7.53 12.27
C TYR A 28 -12.17 -7.34 13.40
N THR A 29 -13.25 -6.60 13.14
CA THR A 29 -14.45 -6.63 13.98
C THR A 29 -15.50 -7.48 13.29
N ILE A 30 -16.06 -8.47 13.99
CA ILE A 30 -17.16 -9.29 13.45
C ILE A 30 -18.31 -8.36 13.02
N GLY A 31 -18.57 -8.28 11.71
CA GLY A 31 -19.60 -7.41 11.12
C GLY A 31 -19.09 -6.32 10.18
N ASP A 32 -17.78 -6.07 10.13
CA ASP A 32 -17.20 -5.17 9.12
C ASP A 32 -17.14 -5.85 7.75
N ASN A 33 -17.89 -5.30 6.78
CA ASN A 33 -17.95 -5.81 5.41
C ASN A 33 -16.78 -5.35 4.52
N GLN A 34 -15.85 -4.54 5.03
CA GLN A 34 -14.66 -4.08 4.31
C GLN A 34 -13.40 -4.34 5.13
N THR A 35 -12.70 -5.42 4.80
CA THR A 35 -11.34 -5.66 5.29
C THR A 35 -10.33 -5.12 4.29
N TYR A 36 -9.44 -4.25 4.74
CA TYR A 36 -8.34 -3.71 3.95
C TYR A 36 -7.08 -4.59 4.05
N GLU A 37 -7.27 -5.89 4.30
CA GLU A 37 -6.20 -6.89 4.46
C GLU A 37 -5.26 -6.91 3.26
N ARG A 38 -5.78 -6.73 2.04
CA ARG A 38 -4.98 -6.67 0.81
C ARG A 38 -4.00 -5.51 0.83
N LEU A 39 -4.49 -4.33 1.22
CA LEU A 39 -3.66 -3.15 1.36
C LEU A 39 -2.61 -3.33 2.46
N ALA A 40 -3.01 -3.87 3.61
CA ALA A 40 -2.09 -4.15 4.71
C ALA A 40 -0.99 -5.15 4.31
N ALA A 41 -1.34 -6.19 3.55
CA ALA A 41 -0.40 -7.16 3.02
C ALA A 41 0.61 -6.50 2.07
N LYS A 42 0.15 -5.69 1.09
CA LYS A 42 1.05 -4.99 0.17
C LYS A 42 1.97 -4.00 0.89
N LEU A 43 1.46 -3.22 1.86
CA LEU A 43 2.28 -2.30 2.66
C LEU A 43 3.38 -3.02 3.45
N THR A 44 3.09 -4.22 3.97
CA THR A 44 4.09 -5.04 4.68
C THR A 44 5.21 -5.54 3.76
N LEU A 45 4.93 -5.71 2.47
CA LEU A 45 5.90 -6.16 1.47
C LEU A 45 6.73 -5.01 0.87
N MET A 46 6.20 -3.80 0.83
CA MET A 46 6.88 -2.65 0.22
C MET A 46 7.92 -2.05 1.16
N HIS A 47 9.17 -1.94 0.68
CA HIS A 47 10.13 -1.03 1.30
C HIS A 47 9.87 0.41 0.84
N ARG A 48 10.66 1.32 1.41
CA ARG A 48 10.57 2.75 1.13
C ARG A 48 10.65 3.05 -0.38
N VAL A 49 11.54 2.37 -1.10
CA VAL A 49 11.79 2.63 -2.53
C VAL A 49 10.57 2.26 -3.37
N GLU A 50 9.90 1.14 -3.06
CA GLU A 50 8.66 0.75 -3.74
C GLU A 50 7.53 1.74 -3.44
N CYS A 51 7.42 2.23 -2.20
CA CYS A 51 6.43 3.25 -1.87
C CYS A 51 6.67 4.56 -2.64
N GLU A 52 7.92 5.04 -2.69
CA GLU A 52 8.30 6.24 -3.45
C GLU A 52 8.02 6.05 -4.95
N GLY A 53 8.38 4.89 -5.52
CA GLY A 53 8.14 4.56 -6.93
C GLY A 53 6.65 4.48 -7.29
N LEU A 54 5.81 3.96 -6.40
CA LEU A 54 4.37 3.92 -6.61
C LEU A 54 3.76 5.33 -6.56
N ILE A 55 4.20 6.18 -5.62
CA ILE A 55 3.79 7.60 -5.57
C ILE A 55 4.16 8.31 -6.88
N GLU A 56 5.39 8.14 -7.36
CA GLU A 56 5.84 8.74 -8.63
C GLU A 56 4.98 8.29 -9.82
N SER A 57 4.64 7.00 -9.87
CA SER A 57 3.81 6.43 -10.93
C SER A 57 2.37 6.97 -10.88
N ILE A 58 1.80 7.15 -9.69
CA ILE A 58 0.49 7.79 -9.50
C ILE A 58 0.53 9.24 -9.98
N ILE A 59 1.56 10.01 -9.60
CA ILE A 59 1.73 11.43 -10.01
C ILE A 59 1.87 11.54 -11.53
N ALA A 60 2.62 10.64 -12.15
CA ALA A 60 2.76 10.57 -13.60
C ALA A 60 1.41 10.31 -14.28
N ALA A 61 0.65 9.34 -13.76
CA ALA A 61 -0.69 9.02 -14.26
C ALA A 61 -1.66 10.20 -14.13
N GLN A 62 -1.68 10.89 -12.99
CA GLN A 62 -2.48 12.12 -12.78
C GLN A 62 -2.09 13.26 -13.73
N SER A 63 -0.81 13.33 -14.10
CA SER A 63 -0.27 14.36 -15.00
C SER A 63 -0.34 13.98 -16.48
N ASN A 64 -1.01 12.87 -16.83
CA ASN A 64 -1.09 12.34 -18.19
C ASN A 64 0.30 12.10 -18.83
N LYS A 65 1.28 11.70 -18.01
CA LYS A 65 2.62 11.28 -18.42
C LYS A 65 2.67 9.75 -18.52
N TYR A 66 3.74 9.21 -19.11
CA TYR A 66 3.96 7.77 -19.15
C TYR A 66 4.16 7.19 -17.75
N TYR A 67 3.57 6.03 -17.51
CA TYR A 67 3.72 5.20 -16.31
C TYR A 67 3.46 3.73 -16.69
N GLU A 68 3.94 2.79 -15.88
CA GLU A 68 3.59 1.37 -16.02
C GLU A 68 2.25 1.10 -15.34
N GLN A 69 1.29 0.53 -16.09
CA GLN A 69 -0.04 0.25 -15.54
C GLN A 69 0.00 -0.76 -14.38
N TYR A 70 0.95 -1.69 -14.40
CA TYR A 70 1.13 -2.68 -13.34
C TYR A 70 2.43 -2.37 -12.61
N PHE A 71 2.33 -2.12 -11.31
CA PHE A 71 3.45 -1.82 -10.44
C PHE A 71 3.98 -3.10 -9.80
N ALA A 72 5.27 -3.37 -10.02
CA ALA A 72 5.95 -4.54 -9.47
C ALA A 72 6.52 -4.23 -8.07
N ILE A 73 6.36 -5.18 -7.14
CA ILE A 73 7.06 -5.19 -5.86
C ILE A 73 8.09 -6.31 -5.94
N ASP A 74 9.36 -6.00 -5.64
CA ASP A 74 10.49 -6.95 -5.81
C ASP A 74 10.32 -8.24 -4.99
N SER A 75 9.54 -8.21 -3.91
CA SER A 75 9.28 -9.34 -3.01
C SER A 75 7.99 -10.11 -3.31
N ASP A 76 7.19 -9.70 -4.30
CA ASP A 76 5.89 -10.33 -4.56
C ASP A 76 6.01 -11.50 -5.55
N SER A 77 5.22 -12.55 -5.30
CA SER A 77 5.20 -13.73 -6.17
C SER A 77 4.46 -13.38 -7.46
N ALA A 78 5.05 -13.69 -8.62
CA ALA A 78 4.46 -13.42 -9.94
C ALA A 78 3.20 -14.27 -10.21
N SER A 79 2.09 -13.90 -9.57
CA SER A 79 0.76 -14.43 -9.81
C SER A 79 -0.04 -13.37 -10.56
N ASP A 80 -0.73 -13.75 -11.64
CA ASP A 80 -1.54 -12.84 -12.47
C ASP A 80 -2.66 -12.14 -11.67
N ASP A 81 -3.00 -12.67 -10.50
CA ASP A 81 -4.05 -12.15 -9.61
C ASP A 81 -3.51 -11.33 -8.41
N ASP A 82 -2.19 -11.29 -8.19
CA ASP A 82 -1.57 -10.59 -7.07
C ASP A 82 -0.72 -9.42 -7.58
N GLY A 83 -1.23 -8.20 -7.44
CA GLY A 83 -0.56 -7.04 -8.02
C GLY A 83 -1.19 -5.70 -7.69
N ILE A 84 -0.46 -4.63 -8.04
CA ILE A 84 -0.90 -3.25 -7.90
C ILE A 84 -1.10 -2.69 -9.30
N GLU A 85 -2.34 -2.37 -9.65
CA GLU A 85 -2.68 -1.72 -10.93
C GLU A 85 -2.95 -0.22 -10.71
N ILE A 86 -2.38 0.62 -11.57
CA ILE A 86 -2.59 2.07 -11.62
C ILE A 86 -3.64 2.36 -12.70
N ALA A 87 -4.89 2.53 -12.28
CA ALA A 87 -6.05 2.74 -13.15
C ALA A 87 -6.76 4.06 -12.79
N PRO A 88 -6.33 5.21 -13.37
CA PRO A 88 -6.83 6.53 -13.00
C PRO A 88 -8.36 6.61 -12.91
N PRO A 89 -8.93 7.17 -11.82
CA PRO A 89 -8.27 7.90 -10.72
C PRO A 89 -7.89 7.02 -9.50
N ASN A 90 -7.73 5.71 -9.67
CA ASN A 90 -7.60 4.75 -8.57
C ASN A 90 -6.39 3.81 -8.72
N VAL A 91 -5.91 3.30 -7.59
CA VAL A 91 -5.09 2.09 -7.53
C VAL A 91 -6.00 0.89 -7.25
N ILE A 92 -5.79 -0.20 -7.97
CA ILE A 92 -6.51 -1.47 -7.79
C ILE A 92 -5.52 -2.51 -7.26
N ILE A 93 -5.83 -3.10 -6.11
CA ILE A 93 -5.02 -4.15 -5.49
C ILE A 93 -5.68 -5.51 -5.70
N ASP A 94 -4.93 -6.45 -6.25
CA ASP A 94 -5.33 -7.83 -6.57
C ASP A 94 -6.67 -7.90 -7.35
N GLY A 95 -6.88 -6.93 -8.25
CA GLY A 95 -8.10 -6.80 -9.07
C GLY A 95 -9.39 -6.54 -8.28
N LYS A 96 -9.32 -6.28 -6.97
CA LYS A 96 -10.49 -6.29 -6.06
C LYS A 96 -10.64 -5.02 -5.25
N LEU A 97 -9.57 -4.57 -4.61
CA LEU A 97 -9.62 -3.43 -3.69
C LEU A 97 -9.28 -2.16 -4.45
N ILE A 98 -10.23 -1.22 -4.52
CA ILE A 98 -10.06 0.06 -5.18
C ILE A 98 -9.76 1.13 -4.14
N ILE A 99 -8.62 1.79 -4.28
CA ILE A 99 -8.18 2.91 -3.44
C ILE A 99 -8.03 4.14 -4.33
N SER A 100 -8.54 5.30 -3.92
CA SER A 100 -8.34 6.52 -4.70
C SER A 100 -6.85 6.89 -4.74
N PHE A 101 -6.39 7.52 -5.82
CA PHE A 101 -5.00 8.02 -5.89
C PHE A 101 -4.63 8.92 -4.71
N THR A 102 -5.52 9.83 -4.33
CA THR A 102 -5.32 10.73 -3.20
C THR A 102 -5.11 9.99 -1.89
N ASP A 103 -5.94 8.98 -1.63
CA ASP A 103 -5.81 8.19 -0.40
C ASP A 103 -4.58 7.30 -0.43
N MET A 104 -4.27 6.68 -1.57
CA MET A 104 -3.10 5.82 -1.71
C MET A 104 -1.81 6.60 -1.43
N ILE A 105 -1.65 7.80 -2.01
CA ILE A 105 -0.49 8.66 -1.74
C ILE A 105 -0.37 8.95 -0.23
N GLN A 106 -1.46 9.37 0.42
CA GLN A 106 -1.43 9.67 1.86
C GLN A 106 -1.08 8.45 2.71
N ILE A 107 -1.58 7.26 2.37
CA ILE A 107 -1.26 6.02 3.09
C ILE A 107 0.21 5.66 2.91
N LEU A 108 0.75 5.79 1.69
CA LEU A 108 2.17 5.52 1.40
C LEU A 108 3.09 6.50 2.11
N ASP A 109 2.75 7.80 2.13
CA ASP A 109 3.49 8.81 2.89
C ASP A 109 3.48 8.51 4.39
N GLU A 110 2.32 8.17 4.96
CA GLU A 110 2.20 7.76 6.37
C GLU A 110 3.03 6.50 6.69
N TRP A 111 3.10 5.56 5.75
CA TRP A 111 3.92 4.35 5.88
C TRP A 111 5.42 4.66 5.80
N ILE A 112 5.86 5.48 4.85
CA ILE A 112 7.25 5.93 4.72
C ILE A 112 7.69 6.66 6.01
N ASP A 113 6.85 7.54 6.53
CA ASP A 113 7.10 8.25 7.79
C ASP A 113 7.20 7.31 8.99
N PHE A 114 6.50 6.17 8.96
CA PHE A 114 6.53 5.17 10.01
C PHE A 114 7.83 4.34 9.98
N ILE A 115 8.24 3.85 8.80
CA ILE A 115 9.44 3.01 8.65
C ILE A 115 10.76 3.79 8.85
N ASN A 116 10.73 5.12 8.71
CA ASN A 116 11.89 6.00 8.93
C ASN A 116 12.09 6.41 10.41
N LYS A 117 11.20 6.02 11.33
CA LYS A 117 11.29 6.29 12.78
C LYS A 117 11.83 5.10 13.56
#